data_AF-Q8BGW0-F1
#
_entry.id   AF-Q8BGW0-F1
#
_cell.length_a   1.000
_cell.length_b   1.000
_cell.length_c   1.000
_cell.angle_alpha   90.00
_cell.angle_beta   90.00
_cell.angle_gamma   90.00
#
_symmetry.space_group_name_H-M   'P 1'
#
loop_
_entity.id
_entity.type
_entity.pdbx_description
1 polymer ?
#
loop_
_entity_poly.entity_id
_entity_poly.type
_entity_poly.pdbx_seq_one_letter_code
_entity_poly.pdbx_strand_id
1 'polypeptide(L)'
;MALSLEEFVYSLDLRTLPRVLEIQSGIYFEGSVYEMFGNECCLSTGEVIKITGLKIKKMMAEICEGAIGGCESQKPFELPMNFPGLFKVMADKTPYLSIEEITRTVNIGPSRLGHPCFYHLKDIKLENLIIKQGEPIRFNSVEEINGETLVNCGVVRNHQSHSFTLPLSQEGEFYECEDEHIYTLKEIVEWKIPKNRTRTVKLTDFSNKWDSTNPFPEDFYGTLILKPVYEIQGVLKFQKDIVRILPSLDVEVKDITDSYDANWFLQLLSTDDLFEMTSKEFPVVAEVVEISQGNHLPQSILQREKTIVIHKKYQASRILASEIRSNFPKRHFLIPISYKGKFKRRPREFPTAYDLQIAKSRKETLHVVATKAFHTLHKELSPVSVGDQFLVHHSETTEVVFEGTRKVNVLTCEKVLNKTREDAQLPLYMEGGFVEVIHDKKQYQISELCTQFCWPFNVKVAVRDLSIKDDILAATPGLQLEEDITDSYLLISDFANPEECWEIPMSRLNMTVRLVNGSSLPADAGLLQVRSFVEEITEEQYYMMRRYESSLSHPPPRPPKHPSAEEMKLTLLSLAEERTINLPKSLKSHHVDRPKKLPSDESGQDSRAPVGFQNDVADVERQKSKHGPLQPQAPL
;
A
#
# COMPACT_ATOMS: atom_id res chain seq x y z
N MET A 1 10.80 26.41 33.50
CA MET A 1 12.10 26.87 32.97
C MET A 1 11.90 27.17 31.49
N ALA A 2 12.49 28.23 30.96
CA ALA A 2 12.43 28.49 29.53
C ALA A 2 13.44 27.57 28.82
N LEU A 3 13.07 27.07 27.64
CA LEU A 3 13.91 26.25 26.76
C LEU A 3 13.87 26.86 25.36
N SER A 4 14.90 26.62 24.54
CA SER A 4 14.76 26.93 23.12
C SER A 4 13.63 26.08 22.51
N LEU A 5 12.97 26.61 21.48
CA LEU A 5 11.91 25.89 20.78
C LEU A 5 12.42 24.56 20.19
N GLU A 6 13.66 24.53 19.72
CA GLU A 6 14.31 23.33 19.21
C GLU A 6 14.49 22.25 20.29
N GLU A 7 14.99 22.63 21.49
CA GLU A 7 15.13 21.70 22.62
C GLU A 7 13.79 21.18 23.13
N PHE A 8 12.76 22.04 23.16
CA PHE A 8 11.40 21.64 23.49
C PHE A 8 10.89 20.59 22.50
N VAL A 9 11.00 20.86 21.19
CA VAL A 9 10.57 19.91 20.16
C VAL A 9 11.38 18.62 20.23
N TYR A 10 12.69 18.68 20.47
CA TYR A 10 13.54 17.51 20.61
C TYR A 10 13.07 16.59 21.75
N SER A 11 12.73 17.17 22.91
CA SER A 11 12.29 16.42 24.10
C SER A 11 10.80 16.06 24.14
N LEU A 12 9.97 16.70 23.32
CA LEU A 12 8.51 16.53 23.31
C LEU A 12 8.09 15.06 23.07
N ASP A 13 7.20 14.53 23.90
CA ASP A 13 6.50 13.28 23.61
C ASP A 13 5.22 13.58 22.83
N LEU A 14 5.11 13.09 21.60
CA LEU A 14 3.98 13.37 20.71
C LEU A 14 2.65 12.86 21.28
N ARG A 15 2.67 11.82 22.12
CA ARG A 15 1.48 11.29 22.81
C ARG A 15 0.88 12.27 23.80
N THR A 16 1.66 13.27 24.22
CA THR A 16 1.25 14.27 25.19
C THR A 16 0.73 15.57 24.56
N LEU A 17 0.57 15.59 23.24
CA LEU A 17 -0.09 16.70 22.56
C LEU A 17 -1.61 16.69 22.85
N PRO A 18 -2.27 17.86 22.87
CA PRO A 18 -1.71 19.19 22.61
C PRO A 18 -0.90 19.76 23.79
N ARG A 19 0.07 20.62 23.48
CA ARG A 19 0.89 21.36 24.48
C ARG A 19 0.71 22.86 24.33
N VAL A 20 0.72 23.61 25.43
CA VAL A 20 0.55 25.06 25.42
C VAL A 20 1.83 25.75 25.84
N LEU A 21 2.37 26.59 24.95
CA LEU A 21 3.64 27.28 25.11
C LEU A 21 3.42 28.79 25.23
N GLU A 22 4.13 29.42 26.15
CA GLU A 22 4.24 30.88 26.25
C GLU A 22 5.61 31.33 25.72
N ILE A 23 5.62 32.26 24.77
CA ILE A 23 6.85 32.85 24.21
C ILE A 23 7.48 33.74 25.28
N GLN A 24 8.69 33.40 25.75
CA GLN A 24 9.40 34.16 26.77
C GLN A 24 10.30 35.24 26.17
N SER A 25 11.02 34.89 25.12
CA SER A 25 11.96 35.75 24.44
C SER A 25 12.22 35.22 23.03
N GLY A 26 12.76 36.04 22.14
CA GLY A 26 13.21 35.63 20.83
C GLY A 26 13.87 36.80 20.11
N ILE A 27 14.90 36.52 19.32
CA ILE A 27 15.54 37.51 18.46
C ILE A 27 15.17 37.16 17.03
N TYR A 28 14.15 37.83 16.53
CA TYR A 28 13.79 37.80 15.13
C TYR A 28 13.60 39.24 14.64
N PHE A 29 14.00 39.55 13.41
CA PHE A 29 14.01 40.94 12.96
C PHE A 29 12.60 41.53 12.93
N GLU A 30 12.41 42.64 13.63
CA GLU A 30 11.20 43.44 13.59
C GLU A 30 11.02 43.95 12.14
N GLY A 31 9.94 43.53 11.45
CA GLY A 31 9.75 43.83 10.03
C GLY A 31 10.36 42.82 9.05
N SER A 32 11.14 41.83 9.52
CA SER A 32 11.11 40.54 8.81
C SER A 32 9.79 39.91 9.18
N VAL A 33 8.77 40.25 8.38
CA VAL A 33 7.76 39.28 8.05
C VAL A 33 8.55 38.01 7.74
N TYR A 34 8.60 37.04 8.66
CA TYR A 34 8.84 35.70 8.18
C TYR A 34 7.62 35.45 7.34
N GLU A 35 7.79 35.67 6.04
CA GLU A 35 6.97 35.03 5.05
C GLU A 35 7.31 33.57 5.27
N MET A 36 6.66 32.96 6.27
CA MET A 36 6.79 31.54 6.56
C MET A 36 6.00 30.88 5.46
N PHE A 37 6.58 30.89 4.27
CA PHE A 37 6.10 30.23 3.08
C PHE A 37 4.66 30.66 2.72
N GLY A 38 4.41 31.98 2.76
CA GLY A 38 3.13 32.62 2.40
C GLY A 38 2.23 32.99 3.58
N ASN A 39 2.57 32.61 4.82
CA ASN A 39 1.88 33.07 6.02
C ASN A 39 2.81 33.95 6.86
N GLU A 40 2.44 35.20 7.05
CA GLU A 40 3.12 36.12 7.96
C GLU A 40 2.76 35.72 9.40
N CYS A 41 3.76 35.39 10.24
CA CYS A 41 3.55 35.13 11.66
C CYS A 41 4.53 35.96 12.48
N CYS A 42 4.01 36.81 13.35
CA CYS A 42 4.77 37.61 14.31
C CYS A 42 4.47 37.08 15.72
N LEU A 43 5.51 36.71 16.48
CA LEU A 43 5.37 36.03 17.78
C LEU A 43 5.86 36.89 18.95
N SER A 44 5.04 37.80 19.44
CA SER A 44 5.43 38.72 20.52
C SER A 44 5.71 37.99 21.84
N THR A 45 6.60 38.54 22.67
CA THR A 45 6.79 38.05 24.05
C THR A 45 5.47 38.05 24.82
N GLY A 46 5.17 36.95 25.51
CA GLY A 46 3.92 36.72 26.23
C GLY A 46 2.80 36.14 25.38
N GLU A 47 2.99 35.96 24.08
CA GLU A 47 2.04 35.23 23.25
C GLU A 47 1.99 33.75 23.63
N VAL A 48 0.80 33.17 23.47
CA VAL A 48 0.54 31.79 23.84
C VAL A 48 0.11 30.99 22.60
N ILE A 49 0.77 29.87 22.39
CA ILE A 49 0.53 28.96 21.25
C ILE A 49 0.13 27.59 21.78
N LYS A 50 -0.97 27.04 21.29
CA LYS A 50 -1.33 25.63 21.50
C LYS A 50 -0.76 24.81 20.35
N ILE A 51 0.30 24.06 20.61
CA ILE A 51 0.87 23.09 19.69
C ILE A 51 -0.05 21.88 19.61
N THR A 52 -0.54 21.60 18.40
CA THR A 52 -1.47 20.49 18.14
C THR A 52 -0.80 19.35 17.39
N GLY A 53 0.33 19.59 16.73
CA GLY A 53 0.99 18.57 15.93
C GLY A 53 2.42 18.93 15.56
N LEU A 54 3.18 17.91 15.19
CA LEU A 54 4.51 18.02 14.60
C LEU A 54 4.51 17.20 13.31
N LYS A 55 4.68 17.85 12.15
CA LYS A 55 4.68 17.17 10.85
C LYS A 55 6.02 17.36 10.16
N ILE A 56 6.44 16.38 9.37
CA ILE A 56 7.60 16.53 8.49
C ILE A 56 7.17 17.41 7.33
N LYS A 57 7.79 18.59 7.21
CA LYS A 57 7.52 19.55 6.14
C LYS A 57 8.27 19.19 4.87
N LYS A 58 9.54 18.85 5.02
CA LYS A 58 10.43 18.51 3.92
C LYS A 58 11.40 17.43 4.30
N MET A 59 11.89 16.73 3.29
CA MET A 59 12.89 15.69 3.43
C MET A 59 14.21 16.15 2.84
N MET A 60 15.27 16.13 3.64
CA MET A 60 16.63 16.28 3.12
C MET A 60 17.17 14.88 2.83
N ALA A 61 17.73 14.68 1.64
CA ALA A 61 18.36 13.43 1.24
C ALA A 61 19.86 13.63 1.01
N GLU A 62 20.65 12.64 1.41
CA GLU A 62 22.08 12.55 1.18
C GLU A 62 22.41 11.18 0.58
N ILE A 63 23.20 11.15 -0.50
CA ILE A 63 23.59 9.90 -1.14
C ILE A 63 24.70 9.23 -0.34
N CYS A 64 24.48 7.98 0.08
CA CYS A 64 25.52 7.19 0.72
C CYS A 64 26.49 6.65 -0.33
N GLU A 65 27.76 7.03 -0.24
CA GLU A 65 28.84 6.35 -0.95
C GLU A 65 29.00 4.92 -0.40
N GLY A 66 28.49 3.93 -1.14
CA GLY A 66 29.05 2.59 -1.06
C GLY A 66 30.49 2.65 -1.59
N ALA A 67 31.39 1.78 -1.11
CA ALA A 67 32.84 1.76 -1.38
C ALA A 67 33.29 1.63 -2.86
N ILE A 68 32.45 1.98 -3.82
CA ILE A 68 32.74 2.11 -5.24
C ILE A 68 33.18 3.55 -5.46
N GLY A 69 34.50 3.76 -5.44
CA GLY A 69 35.12 5.07 -5.40
C GLY A 69 34.72 6.01 -6.53
N GLY A 70 34.66 7.31 -6.18
CA GLY A 70 34.86 8.40 -7.15
C GLY A 70 33.74 9.44 -7.26
N CYS A 71 32.64 9.34 -6.51
CA CYS A 71 31.67 10.44 -6.44
C CYS A 71 31.93 11.22 -5.16
N GLU A 72 32.39 12.47 -5.27
CA GLU A 72 32.50 13.39 -4.13
C GLU A 72 31.16 13.47 -3.40
N SER A 73 31.19 13.36 -2.06
CA SER A 73 30.00 13.45 -1.20
C SER A 73 29.10 14.60 -1.64
N GLN A 74 28.00 14.25 -2.32
CA GLN A 74 27.08 15.25 -2.82
C GLN A 74 26.44 15.92 -1.60
N LYS A 75 26.42 17.27 -1.62
CA LYS A 75 25.74 18.05 -0.59
C LYS A 75 24.30 17.55 -0.42
N PRO A 76 23.77 17.54 0.81
CA PRO A 76 22.38 17.15 1.02
C PRO A 76 21.46 18.05 0.19
N PHE A 77 20.49 17.44 -0.47
CA PHE A 77 19.51 18.12 -1.30
C PHE A 77 18.10 17.89 -0.76
N GLU A 78 17.17 18.75 -1.16
CA GLU A 78 15.77 18.59 -0.78
C GLU A 78 15.10 17.56 -1.69
N LEU A 79 14.61 16.47 -1.12
CA LEU A 79 13.82 15.47 -1.81
C LEU A 79 12.34 15.88 -1.75
N PRO A 80 11.67 16.13 -2.89
CA PRO A 80 10.26 16.52 -2.90
C PRO A 80 9.38 15.48 -2.19
N MET A 81 8.45 15.91 -1.35
CA MET A 81 7.59 15.02 -0.55
C MET A 81 6.65 14.16 -1.40
N ASN A 82 6.36 14.60 -2.63
CA ASN A 82 5.55 13.90 -3.64
C ASN A 82 6.42 13.14 -4.65
N PHE A 83 7.69 12.88 -4.34
CA PHE A 83 8.58 12.12 -5.20
C PHE A 83 8.07 10.67 -5.38
N PRO A 84 7.79 10.22 -6.62
CA PRO A 84 7.18 8.92 -6.92
C PRO A 84 8.23 7.81 -6.94
N GLY A 85 8.94 7.67 -5.82
CA GLY A 85 9.96 6.65 -5.61
C GLY A 85 9.46 5.50 -4.74
N LEU A 86 9.95 4.31 -5.05
CA LEU A 86 9.80 3.11 -4.25
C LEU A 86 11.12 2.81 -3.54
N PHE A 87 11.02 2.59 -2.24
CA PHE A 87 12.17 2.51 -1.35
C PHE A 87 12.08 1.27 -0.46
N LYS A 88 13.21 0.61 -0.26
CA LYS A 88 13.37 -0.38 0.82
C LYS A 88 13.97 0.31 2.04
N VAL A 89 13.32 0.16 3.20
CA VAL A 89 13.81 0.69 4.46
C VAL A 89 14.95 -0.18 4.99
N MET A 90 16.06 0.43 5.37
CA MET A 90 17.16 -0.26 6.05
C MET A 90 16.99 -0.14 7.56
N ALA A 91 17.20 -1.24 8.29
CA ALA A 91 17.16 -1.25 9.74
C ALA A 91 18.21 -0.29 10.32
N ASP A 92 17.82 0.46 11.35
CA ASP A 92 18.74 1.31 12.08
C ASP A 92 19.76 0.45 12.84
N LYS A 93 21.04 0.80 12.72
CA LYS A 93 22.13 0.14 13.44
C LYS A 93 22.24 0.60 14.89
N THR A 94 21.65 1.75 15.20
CA THR A 94 21.68 2.32 16.54
C THR A 94 20.52 1.76 17.38
N PRO A 95 20.80 1.07 18.49
CA PRO A 95 19.74 0.50 19.32
C PRO A 95 18.92 1.59 20.01
N TYR A 96 17.70 1.22 20.41
CA TYR A 96 16.93 1.94 21.41
C TYR A 96 17.26 1.35 22.78
N LEU A 97 17.46 2.19 23.79
CA LEU A 97 17.94 1.79 25.12
C LEU A 97 16.81 1.44 26.10
N SER A 98 15.58 1.81 25.76
CA SER A 98 14.40 1.48 26.54
C SER A 98 13.14 1.42 25.68
N ILE A 99 12.12 0.74 26.20
CA ILE A 99 10.77 0.75 25.59
C ILE A 99 10.19 2.17 25.58
N GLU A 100 10.45 2.96 26.62
CA GLU A 100 10.05 4.36 26.67
C GLU A 100 10.59 5.16 25.48
N GLU A 101 11.88 5.01 25.14
CA GLU A 101 12.50 5.68 23.99
C GLU A 101 11.79 5.31 22.68
N ILE A 102 11.50 4.02 22.48
CA ILE A 102 10.77 3.52 21.30
C ILE A 102 9.41 4.19 21.22
N THR A 103 8.62 4.15 22.29
CA THR A 103 7.26 4.72 22.29
C THR A 103 7.21 6.23 22.08
N ARG A 104 8.29 6.96 22.42
CA ARG A 104 8.40 8.41 22.22
C ARG A 104 8.83 8.79 20.81
N THR A 105 9.57 7.91 20.13
CA THR A 105 10.22 8.21 18.85
C THR A 105 9.61 7.50 17.65
N VAL A 106 8.99 6.33 17.86
CA VAL A 106 8.44 5.49 16.80
C VAL A 106 6.92 5.46 16.91
N ASN A 107 6.24 5.65 15.77
CA ASN A 107 4.79 5.59 15.71
C ASN A 107 4.31 4.15 15.90
N ILE A 108 3.61 3.90 17.01
CA ILE A 108 2.93 2.64 17.31
C ILE A 108 1.43 2.91 17.24
N GLY A 109 0.72 2.16 16.41
CA GLY A 109 -0.71 2.38 16.23
C GLY A 109 -1.39 1.19 15.57
N PRO A 110 -2.74 1.19 15.52
CA PRO A 110 -3.53 0.04 15.06
C PRO A 110 -3.37 -0.23 13.55
N SER A 111 -2.81 0.73 12.81
CA SER A 111 -2.45 0.56 11.41
C SER A 111 -1.37 -0.50 11.28
N ARG A 112 -1.45 -1.35 10.24
CA ARG A 112 -0.39 -2.31 9.89
C ARG A 112 1.01 -1.68 9.81
N LEU A 113 1.14 -0.40 9.45
CA LEU A 113 2.43 0.31 9.40
C LEU A 113 2.97 0.71 10.77
N GLY A 114 2.08 0.86 11.75
CA GLY A 114 2.36 1.20 13.15
C GLY A 114 2.69 -0.02 14.02
N HIS A 115 3.06 -1.16 13.41
CA HIS A 115 3.52 -2.34 14.14
C HIS A 115 5.02 -2.60 13.94
N PRO A 116 5.91 -1.75 14.50
CA PRO A 116 7.35 -1.92 14.34
C PRO A 116 7.82 -3.21 15.04
N CYS A 117 8.86 -3.82 14.49
CA CYS A 117 9.45 -5.06 14.98
C CYS A 117 10.87 -4.80 15.49
N PHE A 118 11.16 -5.26 16.69
CA PHE A 118 12.48 -5.14 17.31
C PHE A 118 12.94 -6.48 17.86
N TYR A 119 14.25 -6.65 18.04
CA TYR A 119 14.81 -7.81 18.74
C TYR A 119 15.78 -7.34 19.81
N HIS A 120 15.95 -8.16 20.85
CA HIS A 120 16.83 -7.89 21.97
C HIS A 120 17.97 -8.91 22.01
N LEU A 121 19.18 -8.48 22.40
CA LEU A 121 20.37 -9.34 22.40
C LEU A 121 20.45 -10.31 23.60
N LYS A 122 19.56 -10.17 24.57
CA LYS A 122 19.46 -11.07 25.74
C LYS A 122 18.03 -11.58 25.88
N ASP A 123 17.87 -12.67 26.61
CA ASP A 123 16.54 -13.18 26.94
C ASP A 123 15.78 -12.18 27.82
N ILE A 124 14.51 -11.92 27.47
CA ILE A 124 13.59 -11.13 28.29
C ILE A 124 12.71 -12.10 29.06
N LYS A 125 12.82 -12.08 30.40
CA LYS A 125 12.04 -12.93 31.28
C LYS A 125 10.77 -12.19 31.70
N LEU A 126 9.63 -12.66 31.21
CA LEU A 126 8.30 -12.24 31.65
C LEU A 126 7.72 -13.33 32.55
N GLU A 127 6.66 -13.00 33.29
CA GLU A 127 6.06 -13.92 34.28
C GLU A 127 5.67 -15.27 33.68
N ASN A 128 5.08 -15.26 32.47
CA ASN A 128 4.55 -16.46 31.81
C ASN A 128 5.28 -16.83 30.51
N LEU A 129 6.27 -16.04 30.10
CA LEU A 129 6.91 -16.16 28.78
C LEU A 129 8.37 -15.71 28.84
N ILE A 130 9.28 -16.50 28.28
CA ILE A 130 10.67 -16.07 28.07
C ILE A 130 10.82 -15.78 26.59
N ILE A 131 11.12 -14.53 26.23
CA ILE A 131 11.48 -14.13 24.88
C ILE A 131 12.95 -14.45 24.69
N LYS A 132 13.29 -15.24 23.66
CA LYS A 132 14.68 -15.66 23.43
C LYS A 132 15.47 -14.52 22.79
N GLN A 133 16.79 -14.49 23.00
CA GLN A 133 17.66 -13.54 22.30
C GLN A 133 17.45 -13.62 20.78
N GLY A 134 17.43 -12.46 20.12
CA GLY A 134 17.23 -12.34 18.67
C GLY A 134 15.82 -12.67 18.17
N GLU A 135 14.87 -12.98 19.06
CA GLU A 135 13.49 -13.23 18.66
C GLU A 135 12.78 -11.90 18.29
N PRO A 136 12.12 -11.80 17.11
CA PRO A 136 11.41 -10.59 16.72
C PRO A 136 10.16 -10.33 17.56
N ILE A 137 10.15 -9.19 18.24
CA ILE A 137 9.06 -8.67 19.06
C ILE A 137 8.34 -7.60 18.26
N ARG A 138 7.07 -7.84 17.92
CA ARG A 138 6.20 -6.87 17.26
C ARG A 138 5.47 -6.03 18.30
N PHE A 139 5.46 -4.72 18.13
CA PHE A 139 4.75 -3.79 19.00
C PHE A 139 3.41 -3.49 18.35
N ASN A 140 2.29 -3.71 19.04
CA ASN A 140 0.95 -3.60 18.46
C ASN A 140 0.24 -2.31 18.89
N SER A 141 0.27 -2.00 20.18
CA SER A 141 -0.43 -0.85 20.76
C SER A 141 0.23 -0.42 22.06
N VAL A 142 0.03 0.85 22.42
CA VAL A 142 0.36 1.39 23.74
C VAL A 142 -0.95 1.51 24.52
N GLU A 143 -1.00 0.93 25.71
CA GLU A 143 -2.21 0.78 26.52
C GLU A 143 -1.94 1.27 27.95
N GLU A 144 -2.93 1.89 28.59
CA GLU A 144 -2.85 2.22 30.02
C GLU A 144 -3.65 1.20 30.83
N ILE A 145 -2.96 0.43 31.68
CA ILE A 145 -3.58 -0.58 32.54
C ILE A 145 -3.21 -0.25 33.98
N ASN A 146 -4.21 -0.07 34.85
CA ASN A 146 -4.04 0.29 36.26
C ASN A 146 -3.23 1.57 36.52
N GLY A 147 -3.24 2.51 35.56
CA GLY A 147 -2.47 3.76 35.63
C GLY A 147 -1.01 3.64 35.21
N GLU A 148 -0.55 2.44 34.84
CA GLU A 148 0.75 2.24 34.21
C GLU A 148 0.59 2.12 32.69
N THR A 149 1.41 2.86 31.94
CA THR A 149 1.50 2.73 30.50
C THR A 149 2.33 1.50 30.16
N LEU A 150 1.72 0.55 29.45
CA LEU A 150 2.31 -0.69 28.98
C LEU A 150 2.23 -0.75 27.46
N VAL A 151 3.14 -1.50 26.85
CA VAL A 151 3.12 -1.77 25.42
C VAL A 151 2.67 -3.20 25.19
N ASN A 152 1.62 -3.37 24.40
CA ASN A 152 1.15 -4.68 23.95
C ASN A 152 2.04 -5.14 22.80
N CYS A 153 2.73 -6.25 23.03
CA CYS A 153 3.69 -6.85 22.13
C CYS A 153 3.26 -8.27 21.74
N GLY A 154 3.75 -8.74 20.59
CA GLY A 154 3.53 -10.09 20.11
C GLY A 154 4.79 -10.75 19.58
N VAL A 155 4.96 -12.05 19.86
CA VAL A 155 5.94 -12.91 19.18
C VAL A 155 5.23 -14.06 18.47
N VAL A 156 5.76 -14.50 17.34
CA VAL A 156 5.20 -15.61 16.57
C VAL A 156 6.11 -16.83 16.71
N ARG A 157 5.58 -17.93 17.26
CA ARG A 157 6.27 -19.21 17.41
C ARG A 157 5.44 -20.31 16.82
N ASN A 158 6.02 -21.15 15.96
CA ASN A 158 5.30 -22.29 15.36
C ASN A 158 3.97 -21.90 14.70
N HIS A 159 3.90 -20.73 14.05
CA HIS A 159 2.67 -20.16 13.46
C HIS A 159 1.56 -19.79 14.46
N GLN A 160 1.88 -19.75 15.76
CA GLN A 160 1.01 -19.24 16.81
C GLN A 160 1.53 -17.90 17.32
N SER A 161 0.63 -16.94 17.48
CA SER A 161 0.95 -15.62 18.01
C SER A 161 0.76 -15.62 19.53
N HIS A 162 1.78 -15.19 20.26
CA HIS A 162 1.76 -15.02 21.70
C HIS A 162 1.83 -13.54 22.02
N SER A 163 0.78 -13.00 22.63
CA SER A 163 0.72 -11.60 23.10
C SER A 163 1.16 -11.48 24.54
N PHE A 164 1.84 -10.38 24.86
CA PHE A 164 2.31 -10.04 26.21
C PHE A 164 2.50 -8.52 26.32
N THR A 165 2.66 -8.01 27.54
CA THR A 165 2.86 -6.58 27.79
C THR A 165 4.26 -6.28 28.31
N LEU A 166 4.87 -5.20 27.84
CA LEU A 166 6.15 -4.67 28.34
C LEU A 166 5.95 -3.29 28.99
N PRO A 167 6.52 -3.03 30.18
CA PRO A 167 6.49 -1.70 30.78
C PRO A 167 7.45 -0.73 30.08
N LEU A 168 7.13 0.57 30.11
CA LEU A 168 8.02 1.60 29.56
C LEU A 168 9.38 1.63 30.26
N SER A 169 9.41 1.28 31.55
CA SER A 169 10.61 1.17 32.37
C SER A 169 11.52 -0.01 31.99
N GLN A 170 11.12 -0.85 31.04
CA GLN A 170 11.96 -1.92 30.54
C GLN A 170 13.15 -1.33 29.75
N GLU A 171 14.32 -1.39 30.37
CA GLU A 171 15.60 -1.05 29.77
C GLU A 171 16.21 -2.25 29.02
N GLY A 172 17.00 -1.98 28.00
CA GLY A 172 17.64 -2.98 27.17
C GLY A 172 18.04 -2.44 25.80
N GLU A 173 18.92 -3.15 25.10
CA GLU A 173 19.28 -2.77 23.72
C GLU A 173 18.33 -3.42 22.73
N PHE A 174 17.39 -2.63 22.21
CA PHE A 174 16.41 -3.05 21.22
C PHE A 174 16.84 -2.60 19.82
N TYR A 175 17.08 -3.56 18.95
CA TYR A 175 17.48 -3.33 17.56
C TYR A 175 16.28 -3.49 16.64
N GLU A 176 16.16 -2.63 15.64
CA GLU A 176 15.10 -2.72 14.65
C GLU A 176 15.29 -3.94 13.74
N CYS A 177 14.22 -4.69 13.49
CA CYS A 177 14.26 -5.80 12.54
C CYS A 177 14.35 -5.28 11.11
N GLU A 178 15.14 -5.96 10.26
CA GLU A 178 15.10 -5.72 8.83
C GLU A 178 13.74 -6.13 8.25
N ASP A 179 13.24 -5.30 7.35
CA ASP A 179 11.99 -5.51 6.67
C ASP A 179 12.21 -5.54 5.15
N GLU A 180 11.55 -6.49 4.48
CA GLU A 180 11.66 -6.71 3.03
C GLU A 180 10.58 -5.96 2.24
N HIS A 181 9.70 -5.22 2.91
CA HIS A 181 8.67 -4.43 2.24
C HIS A 181 9.26 -3.22 1.48
N ILE A 182 8.52 -2.84 0.44
CA ILE A 182 8.78 -1.64 -0.37
C ILE A 182 7.76 -0.58 0.04
N TYR A 183 8.26 0.64 0.26
CA TYR A 183 7.49 1.77 0.75
C TYR A 183 7.59 2.95 -0.21
N THR A 184 6.52 3.72 -0.26
CA THR A 184 6.52 5.07 -0.85
C THR A 184 7.21 6.08 0.08
N LEU A 185 7.63 7.23 -0.44
CA LEU A 185 8.22 8.28 0.40
C LEU A 185 7.22 8.76 1.46
N LYS A 186 5.94 8.95 1.11
CA LYS A 186 4.91 9.34 2.07
C LYS A 186 4.73 8.34 3.20
N GLU A 187 4.71 7.02 2.91
CA GLU A 187 4.66 6.00 3.98
C GLU A 187 5.88 6.06 4.89
N ILE A 188 7.07 6.32 4.33
CA ILE A 188 8.29 6.45 5.11
C ILE A 188 8.20 7.66 6.04
N VAL A 189 7.80 8.80 5.50
CA VAL A 189 7.60 10.06 6.23
C VAL A 189 6.60 9.88 7.37
N GLU A 190 5.47 9.25 7.12
CA GLU A 190 4.39 9.14 8.11
C GLU A 190 4.69 8.09 9.19
N TRP A 191 5.38 6.99 8.84
CA TRP A 191 5.45 5.81 9.72
C TRP A 191 6.85 5.27 10.00
N LYS A 192 7.82 5.47 9.11
CA LYS A 192 9.12 4.78 9.19
C LYS A 192 10.28 5.65 9.62
N ILE A 193 10.12 6.98 9.71
CA ILE A 193 11.16 7.87 10.23
C ILE A 193 10.95 8.08 11.73
N PRO A 194 11.87 7.60 12.59
CA PRO A 194 11.79 7.87 14.01
C PRO A 194 12.04 9.35 14.29
N LYS A 195 11.33 9.89 15.26
CA LYS A 195 11.54 11.27 15.71
C LYS A 195 13.00 11.47 16.13
N ASN A 196 13.56 12.61 15.73
CA ASN A 196 14.94 13.01 16.01
C ASN A 196 16.04 12.08 15.44
N ARG A 197 15.71 11.09 14.61
CA ARG A 197 16.67 10.24 13.91
C ARG A 197 16.61 10.46 12.40
N THR A 198 17.68 10.07 11.71
CA THR A 198 17.70 9.95 10.26
C THR A 198 17.29 8.53 9.85
N ARG A 199 16.80 8.36 8.62
CA ARG A 199 16.42 7.06 8.09
C ARG A 199 17.19 6.70 6.84
N THR A 200 17.84 5.54 6.84
CA THR A 200 18.53 5.01 5.66
C THR A 200 17.58 4.19 4.80
N VAL A 201 17.55 4.46 3.49
CA VAL A 201 16.69 3.76 2.53
C VAL A 201 17.47 3.41 1.27
N LYS A 202 17.06 2.35 0.58
CA LYS A 202 17.58 2.00 -0.75
C LYS A 202 16.53 2.30 -1.79
N LEU A 203 16.88 3.08 -2.82
CA LEU A 203 15.99 3.34 -3.95
C LEU A 203 15.92 2.08 -4.82
N THR A 204 14.72 1.53 -4.98
CA THR A 204 14.48 0.28 -5.74
C THR A 204 13.93 0.56 -7.13
N ASP A 205 13.05 1.56 -7.24
CA ASP A 205 12.38 1.93 -8.49
C ASP A 205 11.85 3.37 -8.38
N PHE A 206 11.66 4.06 -9.51
CA PHE A 206 10.99 5.36 -9.57
C PHE A 206 10.50 5.69 -10.98
N SER A 207 9.51 6.58 -11.08
CA SER A 207 8.93 6.97 -12.37
C SER A 207 9.85 7.89 -13.18
N ASN A 208 10.17 7.50 -14.43
CA ASN A 208 11.07 8.25 -15.34
C ASN A 208 10.49 9.58 -15.87
N LYS A 209 9.18 9.84 -15.71
CA LYS A 209 8.54 11.11 -16.12
C LYS A 209 8.26 12.04 -14.93
N TRP A 210 9.17 12.08 -13.96
CA TRP A 210 9.17 13.20 -13.03
C TRP A 210 9.50 14.48 -13.82
N ASP A 211 8.52 15.39 -13.93
CA ASP A 211 8.66 16.63 -14.73
C ASP A 211 9.69 17.62 -14.14
N SER A 212 10.10 17.41 -12.89
CA SER A 212 11.14 18.22 -12.26
C SER A 212 12.52 17.61 -12.51
N THR A 213 13.58 18.41 -12.36
CA THR A 213 14.96 17.94 -12.39
C THR A 213 15.11 16.71 -11.51
N ASN A 214 15.41 15.55 -12.10
CA ASN A 214 15.67 14.33 -11.34
C ASN A 214 16.83 14.65 -10.38
N PRO A 215 16.62 14.54 -9.05
CA PRO A 215 17.68 14.88 -8.10
C PRO A 215 18.80 13.84 -8.08
N PHE A 216 18.60 12.69 -8.71
CA PHE A 216 19.55 11.58 -8.73
C PHE A 216 20.35 11.52 -10.05
N PRO A 217 21.59 11.01 -10.00
CA PRO A 217 22.34 10.62 -11.19
C PRO A 217 21.56 9.59 -12.04
N GLU A 218 21.85 9.53 -13.35
CA GLU A 218 21.29 8.50 -14.23
C GLU A 218 21.59 7.09 -13.70
N ASP A 219 20.59 6.21 -13.74
CA ASP A 219 20.65 4.82 -13.25
C ASP A 219 21.08 4.66 -11.78
N PHE A 220 20.75 5.63 -10.91
CA PHE A 220 21.00 5.53 -9.48
C PHE A 220 20.09 4.50 -8.79
N TYR A 221 20.68 3.39 -8.34
CA TYR A 221 20.05 2.37 -7.48
C TYR A 221 20.78 2.23 -6.14
N GLY A 222 21.14 3.37 -5.55
CA GLY A 222 21.94 3.45 -4.33
C GLY A 222 21.15 3.64 -3.05
N THR A 223 21.89 3.90 -1.97
CA THR A 223 21.36 4.13 -0.63
C THR A 223 21.32 5.64 -0.34
N LEU A 224 20.28 6.08 0.35
CA LEU A 224 20.05 7.46 0.77
C LEU A 224 19.90 7.53 2.29
N ILE A 225 20.44 8.58 2.89
CA ILE A 225 20.09 9.01 4.25
C ILE A 225 19.05 10.11 4.15
N LEU A 226 17.88 9.86 4.72
CA LEU A 226 16.77 10.78 4.82
C LEU A 226 16.81 11.48 6.18
N LYS A 227 16.87 12.81 6.17
CA LYS A 227 16.83 13.67 7.36
C LYS A 227 15.55 14.50 7.33
N PRO A 228 14.61 14.26 8.27
CA PRO A 228 13.37 15.02 8.33
C PRO A 228 13.62 16.45 8.81
N VAL A 229 12.91 17.40 8.23
CA VAL A 229 12.77 18.76 8.78
C VAL A 229 11.32 18.94 9.20
N TYR A 230 11.12 19.14 10.50
CA TYR A 230 9.80 19.26 11.08
C TYR A 230 9.24 20.68 10.98
N GLU A 231 7.92 20.77 10.98
CA GLU A 231 7.13 21.98 11.16
C GLU A 231 6.14 21.72 12.30
N ILE A 232 6.13 22.66 13.24
CA ILE A 232 5.20 22.70 14.35
C ILE A 232 3.89 23.26 13.83
N GLN A 233 2.80 22.56 14.10
CA GLN A 233 1.44 23.04 13.84
C GLN A 233 0.81 23.43 15.17
N GLY A 234 0.25 24.63 15.22
CA GLY A 234 -0.43 25.11 16.41
C GLY A 234 -1.44 26.21 16.12
N VAL A 235 -2.06 26.72 17.17
CA VAL A 235 -3.05 27.78 17.13
C VAL A 235 -2.66 28.85 18.13
N LEU A 236 -2.61 30.11 17.69
CA LEU A 236 -2.39 31.24 18.58
C LEU A 236 -3.62 31.50 19.44
N LYS A 237 -3.39 31.98 20.66
CA LYS A 237 -4.46 32.35 21.59
C LYS A 237 -5.45 33.32 20.95
N PHE A 238 -6.74 33.00 21.03
CA PHE A 238 -7.86 33.74 20.42
C PHE A 238 -7.83 33.87 18.88
N GLN A 239 -6.87 33.24 18.19
CA GLN A 239 -6.83 33.22 16.74
C GLN A 239 -7.54 31.98 16.19
N LYS A 240 -8.01 32.08 14.96
CA LYS A 240 -8.69 30.99 14.24
C LYS A 240 -7.74 30.18 13.36
N ASP A 241 -6.66 30.80 12.90
CA ASP A 241 -5.78 30.24 11.90
C ASP A 241 -4.72 29.33 12.52
N ILE A 242 -4.34 28.32 11.75
CA ILE A 242 -3.27 27.39 12.11
C ILE A 242 -1.95 28.07 11.78
N VAL A 243 -1.12 28.27 12.81
CA VAL A 243 0.24 28.75 12.65
C VAL A 243 1.19 27.57 12.42
N ARG A 244 2.14 27.79 11.52
CA ARG A 244 3.15 26.82 11.10
C ARG A 244 4.51 27.40 11.42
N ILE A 245 5.25 26.78 12.34
CA ILE A 245 6.51 27.32 12.87
C ILE A 245 7.62 26.28 12.70
N LEU A 246 8.82 26.71 12.30
CA LEU A 246 9.97 25.81 12.25
C LEU A 246 10.57 25.68 13.66
N PRO A 247 10.90 24.46 14.13
CA PRO A 247 11.56 24.27 15.43
C PRO A 247 12.85 25.06 15.61
N SER A 248 13.56 25.34 14.51
CA SER A 248 14.80 26.11 14.49
C SER A 248 14.61 27.62 14.63
N LEU A 249 13.39 28.10 14.89
CA LEU A 249 13.14 29.51 15.16
C LEU A 249 13.78 29.89 16.50
N ASP A 250 14.54 30.98 16.52
CA ASP A 250 15.27 31.45 17.70
C ASP A 250 14.33 32.14 18.71
N VAL A 251 13.56 31.31 19.40
CA VAL A 251 12.60 31.69 20.45
C VAL A 251 12.76 30.76 21.66
N GLU A 252 12.71 31.37 22.83
CA GLU A 252 12.58 30.67 24.09
C GLU A 252 11.12 30.51 24.47
N VAL A 253 10.73 29.29 24.82
CA VAL A 253 9.37 28.92 25.18
C VAL A 253 9.32 28.33 26.58
N LYS A 254 8.19 28.57 27.23
CA LYS A 254 7.86 27.94 28.51
C LYS A 254 6.59 27.12 28.34
N ASP A 255 6.67 25.84 28.69
CA ASP A 255 5.48 24.99 28.75
C ASP A 255 4.59 25.43 29.92
N ILE A 256 3.36 25.83 29.60
CA ILE A 256 2.31 26.26 30.54
C ILE A 256 1.06 25.38 30.42
N THR A 257 1.18 24.17 29.86
CA THR A 257 0.08 23.21 29.62
C THR A 257 -0.72 22.89 30.89
N ASP A 258 -0.13 22.96 32.08
CA ASP A 258 -0.85 22.68 33.32
C ASP A 258 -1.63 23.89 33.88
N SER A 259 -1.49 25.07 33.26
CA SER A 259 -1.98 26.35 33.80
C SER A 259 -2.78 27.20 32.82
N TYR A 260 -3.13 26.67 31.64
CA TYR A 260 -3.89 27.41 30.64
C TYR A 260 -5.40 27.30 30.85
N ASP A 261 -6.13 28.28 30.33
CA ASP A 261 -7.59 28.25 30.26
C ASP A 261 -8.03 27.64 28.92
N ALA A 262 -8.84 26.59 28.98
CA ALA A 262 -9.38 25.91 27.80
C ALA A 262 -10.14 26.86 26.85
N ASN A 263 -10.71 27.95 27.38
CA ASN A 263 -11.44 28.96 26.59
C ASN A 263 -10.54 29.80 25.67
N TRP A 264 -9.21 29.71 25.81
CA TRP A 264 -8.26 30.44 24.97
C TRP A 264 -8.19 29.93 23.53
N PHE A 265 -8.58 28.68 23.30
CA PHE A 265 -8.41 28.02 22.02
C PHE A 265 -9.72 27.40 21.54
N LEU A 266 -9.98 27.57 20.25
CA LEU A 266 -11.06 26.85 19.58
C LEU A 266 -10.69 25.37 19.41
N GLN A 267 -11.71 24.51 19.42
CA GLN A 267 -11.55 23.09 19.12
C GLN A 267 -11.46 22.91 17.60
N LEU A 268 -10.26 22.58 17.13
CA LEU A 268 -10.00 22.17 15.76
C LEU A 268 -9.93 20.65 15.71
N LEU A 269 -10.49 20.07 14.66
CA LEU A 269 -10.46 18.64 14.36
C LEU A 269 -9.83 18.47 12.98
N SER A 270 -8.75 17.72 12.92
CA SER A 270 -8.16 17.23 11.68
C SER A 270 -8.98 16.07 11.10
N THR A 271 -8.61 15.64 9.89
CA THR A 271 -9.21 14.45 9.27
C THR A 271 -8.93 13.20 10.11
N ASP A 272 -7.75 13.09 10.71
CA ASP A 272 -7.40 11.99 11.60
C ASP A 272 -8.24 12.03 12.90
N ASP A 273 -8.44 13.22 13.49
CA ASP A 273 -9.32 13.36 14.66
C ASP A 273 -10.76 12.92 14.34
N LEU A 274 -11.29 13.32 13.18
CA LEU A 274 -12.59 12.89 12.69
C LEU A 274 -12.66 11.37 12.45
N PHE A 275 -11.52 10.74 12.10
CA PHE A 275 -11.42 9.30 11.95
C PHE A 275 -11.50 8.57 13.29
N GLU A 276 -10.92 9.15 14.34
CA GLU A 276 -10.93 8.57 15.69
C GLU A 276 -12.28 8.75 16.41
N MET A 277 -13.02 9.82 16.11
CA MET A 277 -14.35 10.09 16.68
C MET A 277 -15.31 8.89 16.56
N THR A 278 -16.09 8.62 17.59
CA THR A 278 -17.05 7.52 17.60
C THR A 278 -18.25 7.83 16.70
N SER A 279 -18.89 6.78 16.16
CA SER A 279 -20.08 6.95 15.30
C SER A 279 -21.27 7.65 15.97
N LYS A 280 -21.26 7.77 17.30
CA LYS A 280 -22.32 8.44 18.10
C LYS A 280 -22.18 9.95 18.14
N GLU A 281 -20.99 10.47 17.87
CA GLU A 281 -20.71 11.92 17.89
C GLU A 281 -21.21 12.60 16.62
N PHE A 282 -21.48 11.82 15.57
CA PHE A 282 -22.09 12.30 14.35
C PHE A 282 -23.62 12.37 14.46
N PRO A 283 -24.29 13.27 13.71
CA PRO A 283 -23.71 14.25 12.77
C PRO A 283 -23.13 15.49 13.48
N VAL A 284 -22.06 16.05 12.93
CA VAL A 284 -21.43 17.28 13.45
C VAL A 284 -21.50 18.41 12.43
N VAL A 285 -21.77 19.63 12.91
CA VAL A 285 -21.71 20.85 12.10
C VAL A 285 -20.34 21.48 12.31
N ALA A 286 -19.61 21.69 11.23
CA ALA A 286 -18.25 22.19 11.30
C ALA A 286 -17.97 23.23 10.22
N GLU A 287 -17.09 24.17 10.52
CA GLU A 287 -16.59 25.17 9.57
C GLU A 287 -15.21 24.78 9.09
N VAL A 288 -15.02 24.85 7.78
CA VAL A 288 -13.76 24.48 7.13
C VAL A 288 -12.71 25.56 7.36
N VAL A 289 -11.58 25.20 8.00
CA VAL A 289 -10.48 26.12 8.29
C VAL A 289 -9.36 26.01 7.26
N GLU A 290 -8.91 24.78 6.97
CA GLU A 290 -7.86 24.52 5.99
C GLU A 290 -8.20 23.24 5.21
N ILE A 291 -7.91 23.23 3.90
CA ILE A 291 -8.07 22.06 3.03
C ILE A 291 -6.85 21.97 2.12
N SER A 292 -6.22 20.80 2.08
CA SER A 292 -5.23 20.47 1.05
C SER A 292 -5.90 20.41 -0.33
N GLN A 293 -5.40 21.16 -1.30
CA GLN A 293 -5.93 21.14 -2.66
C GLN A 293 -5.79 19.75 -3.27
N GLY A 294 -6.91 19.16 -3.70
CA GLY A 294 -6.97 17.93 -4.48
C GLY A 294 -7.77 18.15 -5.75
N ASN A 295 -7.36 17.53 -6.86
CA ASN A 295 -7.87 17.83 -8.20
C ASN A 295 -9.37 17.51 -8.43
N HIS A 296 -9.98 16.66 -7.60
CA HIS A 296 -11.31 16.10 -7.88
C HIS A 296 -12.39 16.40 -6.84
N LEU A 297 -12.09 17.25 -5.86
CA LEU A 297 -13.06 17.55 -4.81
C LEU A 297 -14.08 18.59 -5.29
N PRO A 298 -15.33 18.54 -4.82
CA PRO A 298 -16.33 19.56 -5.10
C PRO A 298 -15.88 20.89 -4.47
N GLN A 299 -15.15 21.69 -5.25
CA GLN A 299 -14.68 23.03 -4.90
C GLN A 299 -15.81 23.97 -4.47
N SER A 300 -17.08 23.61 -4.72
CA SER A 300 -18.26 24.37 -4.28
C SER A 300 -18.57 24.23 -2.78
N ILE A 301 -18.20 23.09 -2.17
CA ILE A 301 -18.56 22.74 -0.78
C ILE A 301 -17.36 22.91 0.14
N LEU A 302 -16.23 22.34 -0.28
CA LEU A 302 -14.98 22.39 0.48
C LEU A 302 -14.21 23.66 0.12
N GLN A 303 -14.69 24.79 0.63
CA GLN A 303 -13.97 26.07 0.59
C GLN A 303 -13.69 26.54 2.01
N ARG A 304 -12.64 27.35 2.18
CA ARG A 304 -12.33 28.00 3.46
C ARG A 304 -13.57 28.79 3.95
N GLU A 305 -13.82 28.72 5.24
CA GLU A 305 -14.92 29.41 5.95
C GLU A 305 -16.35 28.93 5.59
N LYS A 306 -16.50 27.85 4.80
CA LYS A 306 -17.81 27.23 4.57
C LYS A 306 -18.22 26.39 5.77
N THR A 307 -19.49 26.49 6.15
CA THR A 307 -20.12 25.58 7.12
C THR A 307 -20.63 24.33 6.41
N ILE A 308 -20.21 23.17 6.90
CA ILE A 308 -20.56 21.86 6.37
C ILE A 308 -21.16 21.00 7.48
N VAL A 309 -21.93 19.98 7.08
CA VAL A 309 -22.44 18.94 7.99
C VAL A 309 -21.74 17.64 7.66
N ILE A 310 -21.03 17.09 8.64
CA ILE A 310 -20.41 15.77 8.54
C ILE A 310 -21.38 14.77 9.16
N HIS A 311 -22.03 13.99 8.31
CA HIS A 311 -23.15 13.13 8.73
C HIS A 311 -22.71 11.86 9.42
N LYS A 312 -21.64 11.25 8.93
CA LYS A 312 -21.05 10.02 9.47
C LYS A 312 -19.70 9.72 8.80
N LYS A 313 -18.90 8.92 9.49
CA LYS A 313 -17.82 8.13 8.91
C LYS A 313 -18.30 6.74 8.55
N TYR A 314 -17.84 6.18 7.43
CA TYR A 314 -18.14 4.82 7.02
C TYR A 314 -17.07 4.28 6.08
N GLN A 315 -17.05 2.95 5.94
CA GLN A 315 -16.19 2.27 4.98
C GLN A 315 -16.99 1.93 3.74
N ALA A 316 -16.39 2.15 2.57
CA ALA A 316 -16.99 1.87 1.28
C ALA A 316 -16.03 1.06 0.41
N SER A 317 -16.58 0.09 -0.30
CA SER A 317 -15.84 -0.65 -1.32
C SER A 317 -15.66 0.21 -2.58
N ARG A 318 -14.47 0.09 -3.16
CA ARG A 318 -14.00 0.75 -4.38
C ARG A 318 -13.26 -0.24 -5.22
N ILE A 319 -13.44 -0.13 -6.52
CA ILE A 319 -12.74 -0.99 -7.47
C ILE A 319 -11.51 -0.26 -7.97
N LEU A 320 -10.35 -0.85 -7.70
CA LEU A 320 -9.09 -0.35 -8.20
C LEU A 320 -8.93 -0.76 -9.67
N ALA A 321 -8.67 0.23 -10.51
CA ALA A 321 -8.50 0.04 -11.94
C ALA A 321 -7.25 0.76 -12.45
N SER A 322 -6.58 0.19 -13.45
CA SER A 322 -5.47 0.82 -14.15
C SER A 322 -5.72 0.92 -15.65
N GLU A 323 -5.18 1.93 -16.29
CA GLU A 323 -5.26 2.08 -17.74
C GLU A 323 -4.42 1.01 -18.47
N ILE A 324 -5.05 0.33 -19.44
CA ILE A 324 -4.41 -0.68 -20.28
C ILE A 324 -3.66 0.00 -21.42
N ARG A 325 -2.41 -0.44 -21.67
CA ARG A 325 -1.57 0.03 -22.79
C ARG A 325 -1.35 1.55 -22.79
N SER A 326 -1.28 2.17 -21.62
CA SER A 326 -0.78 3.55 -21.50
C SER A 326 0.71 3.59 -21.84
N ASN A 327 1.12 4.58 -22.64
CA ASN A 327 2.52 4.98 -22.72
C ASN A 327 2.84 5.70 -21.40
N PHE A 328 3.69 5.09 -20.57
CA PHE A 328 4.00 5.51 -19.20
C PHE A 328 3.95 7.03 -18.93
N PRO A 329 3.42 7.45 -17.76
CA PRO A 329 2.97 6.61 -16.63
C PRO A 329 1.56 6.01 -16.80
N LYS A 330 1.29 4.91 -16.10
CA LYS A 330 -0.06 4.31 -16.06
C LYS A 330 -0.96 5.15 -15.16
N ARG A 331 -2.17 5.44 -15.63
CA ARG A 331 -3.20 6.12 -14.83
C ARG A 331 -3.96 5.10 -13.99
N HIS A 332 -4.30 5.48 -12.76
CA HIS A 332 -4.96 4.63 -11.79
C HIS A 332 -6.25 5.29 -11.31
N PHE A 333 -7.29 4.48 -11.09
CA PHE A 333 -8.62 4.97 -10.76
C PHE A 333 -9.26 4.16 -9.64
N LEU A 334 -10.04 4.83 -8.79
CA LEU A 334 -10.98 4.21 -7.87
C LEU A 334 -12.40 4.43 -8.37
N ILE A 335 -13.06 3.31 -8.67
CA ILE A 335 -14.41 3.33 -9.24
C ILE A 335 -15.40 2.91 -8.15
N PRO A 336 -16.40 3.75 -7.83
CA PRO A 336 -17.43 3.37 -6.86
C PRO A 336 -18.40 2.36 -7.47
N ILE A 337 -18.93 1.45 -6.66
CA ILE A 337 -19.92 0.43 -7.10
C ILE A 337 -21.20 1.10 -7.65
N SER A 338 -21.52 2.30 -7.18
CA SER A 338 -22.64 3.14 -7.63
C SER A 338 -22.47 3.72 -9.04
N TYR A 339 -21.30 3.56 -9.68
CA TYR A 339 -21.06 4.03 -11.03
C TYR A 339 -22.07 3.41 -12.03
N LYS A 340 -22.80 4.26 -12.75
CA LYS A 340 -23.93 3.88 -13.61
C LYS A 340 -23.55 3.69 -15.08
N GLY A 341 -22.29 3.97 -15.43
CA GLY A 341 -21.77 3.67 -16.76
C GLY A 341 -21.76 2.16 -17.02
N LYS A 342 -21.70 1.78 -18.30
CA LYS A 342 -21.69 0.37 -18.71
C LYS A 342 -20.37 -0.01 -19.36
N PHE A 343 -19.88 -1.20 -19.04
CA PHE A 343 -18.62 -1.71 -19.54
C PHE A 343 -18.81 -2.82 -20.57
N LYS A 344 -17.86 -2.91 -21.50
CA LYS A 344 -17.68 -4.07 -22.38
C LYS A 344 -16.36 -4.74 -22.07
N ARG A 345 -16.34 -6.06 -22.06
CA ARG A 345 -15.11 -6.83 -21.83
C ARG A 345 -14.08 -6.58 -22.95
N ARG A 346 -12.81 -6.64 -22.58
CA ARG A 346 -11.65 -6.55 -23.47
C ARG A 346 -10.77 -7.77 -23.31
N PRO A 347 -10.12 -8.25 -24.38
CA PRO A 347 -9.20 -9.37 -24.31
C PRO A 347 -8.11 -9.17 -23.26
N ARG A 348 -7.80 -10.23 -22.52
CA ARG A 348 -6.61 -10.35 -21.68
C ARG A 348 -5.46 -11.00 -22.43
N GLU A 349 -4.24 -10.74 -21.96
CA GLU A 349 -3.01 -11.35 -22.45
C GLU A 349 -2.39 -12.14 -21.29
N PHE A 350 -2.01 -13.39 -21.56
CA PHE A 350 -1.48 -14.33 -20.58
C PHE A 350 -0.13 -14.87 -21.10
N PRO A 351 1.00 -14.53 -20.47
CA PRO A 351 2.31 -14.99 -20.95
C PRO A 351 2.46 -16.52 -20.94
N THR A 352 1.96 -17.18 -19.89
CA THR A 352 2.19 -18.61 -19.63
C THR A 352 0.88 -19.41 -19.51
N ALA A 353 0.98 -20.74 -19.60
CA ALA A 353 -0.15 -21.62 -19.31
C ALA A 353 -0.52 -21.63 -17.81
N TYR A 354 0.44 -21.35 -16.92
CA TYR A 354 0.17 -21.13 -15.50
C TYR A 354 -0.81 -19.97 -15.26
N ASP A 355 -0.64 -18.86 -16.00
CA ASP A 355 -1.55 -17.71 -15.91
C ASP A 355 -2.98 -18.05 -16.35
N LEU A 356 -3.14 -18.96 -17.33
CA LEU A 356 -4.45 -19.45 -17.76
C LEU A 356 -5.18 -20.22 -16.66
N GLN A 357 -4.44 -21.03 -15.89
CA GLN A 357 -5.00 -21.77 -14.77
C GLN A 357 -5.51 -20.81 -13.68
N ILE A 358 -4.73 -19.78 -13.35
CA ILE A 358 -5.11 -18.77 -12.34
C ILE A 358 -6.33 -17.98 -12.82
N ALA A 359 -6.35 -17.60 -14.10
CA ALA A 359 -7.41 -16.78 -14.67
C ALA A 359 -8.74 -17.51 -14.89
N LYS A 360 -8.75 -18.85 -14.80
CA LYS A 360 -9.94 -19.66 -15.04
C LYS A 360 -10.96 -19.50 -13.91
N SER A 361 -12.18 -19.12 -14.28
CA SER A 361 -13.34 -19.13 -13.36
C SER A 361 -14.04 -20.49 -13.36
N ARG A 362 -14.81 -20.78 -12.30
CA ARG A 362 -15.69 -21.96 -12.28
C ARG A 362 -16.90 -21.85 -13.22
N LYS A 363 -17.27 -20.63 -13.64
CA LYS A 363 -18.52 -20.34 -14.37
C LYS A 363 -18.33 -20.29 -15.89
N GLU A 364 -17.18 -19.83 -16.38
CA GLU A 364 -16.89 -19.63 -17.81
C GLU A 364 -15.65 -20.42 -18.24
N THR A 365 -15.73 -21.11 -19.38
CA THR A 365 -14.58 -21.74 -20.03
C THR A 365 -13.74 -20.68 -20.74
N LEU A 366 -12.46 -20.59 -20.38
CA LEU A 366 -11.55 -19.60 -20.94
C LEU A 366 -11.14 -20.02 -22.36
N HIS A 367 -11.45 -19.19 -23.36
CA HIS A 367 -11.05 -19.40 -24.75
C HIS A 367 -9.88 -18.48 -25.09
N VAL A 368 -8.76 -19.06 -25.53
CA VAL A 368 -7.55 -18.32 -25.89
C VAL A 368 -6.95 -18.72 -27.23
N VAL A 369 -6.18 -17.81 -27.83
CA VAL A 369 -5.36 -18.02 -29.03
C VAL A 369 -3.89 -17.91 -28.65
N ALA A 370 -3.07 -18.88 -29.05
CA ALA A 370 -1.62 -18.83 -28.85
C ALA A 370 -0.94 -17.86 -29.84
N THR A 371 -0.01 -17.05 -29.34
CA THR A 371 0.77 -16.07 -30.12
C THR A 371 2.23 -16.47 -30.29
N LYS A 372 2.73 -17.40 -29.48
CA LYS A 372 4.05 -18.01 -29.59
C LYS A 372 3.93 -19.52 -29.80
N ALA A 373 4.83 -20.06 -30.61
CA ALA A 373 4.94 -21.50 -30.80
C ALA A 373 5.72 -22.14 -29.64
N PHE A 374 5.31 -23.33 -29.24
CA PHE A 374 5.98 -24.15 -28.25
C PHE A 374 6.15 -25.58 -28.80
N HIS A 375 7.38 -26.07 -28.77
CA HIS A 375 7.73 -27.38 -29.29
C HIS A 375 8.11 -28.29 -28.13
N THR A 376 7.46 -29.46 -28.06
CA THR A 376 7.75 -30.51 -27.08
C THR A 376 8.37 -31.72 -27.78
N LEU A 377 9.35 -32.35 -27.14
CA LEU A 377 9.85 -33.68 -27.54
C LEU A 377 9.09 -34.83 -26.86
N HIS A 378 8.22 -34.49 -25.91
CA HIS A 378 7.46 -35.44 -25.08
C HIS A 378 6.14 -35.78 -25.78
N LYS A 379 5.87 -37.08 -25.97
CA LYS A 379 4.67 -37.57 -26.69
C LYS A 379 3.38 -37.28 -25.93
N GLU A 380 3.48 -37.12 -24.61
CA GLU A 380 2.37 -36.88 -23.70
C GLU A 380 1.93 -35.41 -23.71
N LEU A 381 2.80 -34.49 -24.15
CA LEU A 381 2.54 -33.04 -24.18
C LEU A 381 2.27 -32.57 -25.60
N SER A 382 1.29 -31.70 -25.76
CA SER A 382 0.87 -31.23 -27.08
C SER A 382 1.74 -30.06 -27.57
N PRO A 383 2.27 -30.09 -28.80
CA PRO A 383 2.93 -28.93 -29.39
C PRO A 383 1.90 -27.83 -29.69
N VAL A 384 2.33 -26.58 -29.57
CA VAL A 384 1.49 -25.40 -29.82
C VAL A 384 2.08 -24.59 -30.96
N SER A 385 1.27 -24.28 -31.96
CA SER A 385 1.61 -23.39 -33.07
C SER A 385 0.96 -22.02 -32.88
N VAL A 386 1.55 -21.00 -33.48
CA VAL A 386 0.96 -19.64 -33.49
C VAL A 386 -0.39 -19.68 -34.21
N GLY A 387 -1.42 -19.13 -33.57
CA GLY A 387 -2.79 -19.09 -34.08
C GLY A 387 -3.68 -20.26 -33.62
N ASP A 388 -3.12 -21.26 -32.93
CA ASP A 388 -3.92 -22.34 -32.33
C ASP A 388 -4.88 -21.79 -31.27
N GLN A 389 -6.12 -22.28 -31.29
CA GLN A 389 -7.17 -21.92 -30.33
C GLN A 389 -7.35 -23.02 -29.29
N PHE A 390 -7.49 -22.65 -28.03
CA PHE A 390 -7.66 -23.57 -26.92
C PHE A 390 -8.83 -23.16 -26.01
N LEU A 391 -9.60 -24.15 -25.56
CA LEU A 391 -10.57 -24.01 -24.46
C LEU A 391 -9.97 -24.65 -23.21
N VAL A 392 -9.79 -23.86 -22.15
CA VAL A 392 -9.11 -24.29 -20.94
C VAL A 392 -10.08 -25.02 -20.00
N HIS A 393 -9.73 -26.26 -19.65
CA HIS A 393 -10.45 -27.09 -18.69
C HIS A 393 -9.72 -27.07 -17.35
N HIS A 394 -9.15 -28.17 -16.89
CA HIS A 394 -8.60 -28.26 -15.53
C HIS A 394 -7.12 -28.61 -15.56
N SER A 395 -6.45 -28.33 -14.44
CA SER A 395 -5.06 -28.72 -14.23
C SER A 395 -4.98 -30.10 -13.59
N GLU A 396 -4.08 -30.95 -14.07
CA GLU A 396 -3.78 -32.26 -13.48
C GLU A 396 -2.25 -32.45 -13.40
N THR A 397 -1.80 -33.36 -12.54
CA THR A 397 -0.39 -33.73 -12.47
C THR A 397 -0.19 -35.02 -13.28
N THR A 398 0.55 -34.92 -14.38
CA THR A 398 0.88 -36.06 -15.25
C THR A 398 2.32 -36.47 -15.04
N GLU A 399 2.59 -37.77 -15.03
CA GLU A 399 3.95 -38.29 -15.01
C GLU A 399 4.50 -38.29 -16.44
N VAL A 400 5.55 -37.51 -16.68
CA VAL A 400 6.28 -37.47 -17.94
C VAL A 400 7.56 -38.27 -17.77
N VAL A 401 7.83 -39.18 -18.71
CA VAL A 401 9.06 -39.99 -18.70
C VAL A 401 10.22 -39.14 -19.23
N PHE A 402 11.18 -38.83 -18.36
CA PHE A 402 12.40 -38.09 -18.69
C PHE A 402 13.58 -38.63 -17.87
N GLU A 403 14.39 -39.52 -18.46
CA GLU A 403 15.53 -40.20 -17.78
C GLU A 403 15.23 -40.55 -16.30
N GLY A 404 13.99 -41.00 -16.05
CA GLY A 404 13.33 -41.01 -14.75
C GLY A 404 11.88 -40.51 -14.83
N THR A 405 11.01 -40.99 -13.93
CA THR A 405 9.62 -40.55 -13.88
C THR A 405 9.53 -39.22 -13.13
N ARG A 406 9.13 -38.14 -13.80
CA ARG A 406 8.92 -36.83 -13.15
C ARG A 406 7.46 -36.41 -13.25
N LYS A 407 6.92 -35.94 -12.13
CA LYS A 407 5.57 -35.38 -12.06
C LYS A 407 5.58 -33.95 -12.57
N VAL A 408 4.84 -33.69 -13.65
CA VAL A 408 4.69 -32.37 -14.26
C VAL A 408 3.23 -31.96 -14.18
N ASN A 409 2.97 -30.74 -13.72
CA ASN A 409 1.63 -30.18 -13.76
C ASN A 409 1.30 -29.72 -15.19
N VAL A 410 0.20 -30.23 -15.72
CA VAL A 410 -0.30 -29.96 -17.06
C VAL A 410 -1.70 -29.36 -16.98
N LEU A 411 -2.01 -28.53 -17.96
CA LEU A 411 -3.31 -27.91 -18.17
C LEU A 411 -4.00 -28.63 -19.32
N THR A 412 -5.10 -29.29 -19.02
CA THR A 412 -5.92 -29.98 -20.02
C THR A 412 -6.78 -28.95 -20.76
N CYS A 413 -6.66 -28.93 -22.08
CA CYS A 413 -7.35 -28.00 -22.97
C CYS A 413 -7.96 -28.73 -24.17
N GLU A 414 -9.06 -28.23 -24.72
CA GLU A 414 -9.53 -28.64 -26.06
C GLU A 414 -8.93 -27.70 -27.10
N LYS A 415 -8.09 -28.23 -27.99
CA LYS A 415 -7.64 -27.52 -29.18
C LYS A 415 -8.78 -27.44 -30.19
N VAL A 416 -9.17 -26.23 -30.57
CA VAL A 416 -10.23 -25.94 -31.53
C VAL A 416 -9.62 -25.87 -32.92
N LEU A 417 -9.74 -26.96 -33.68
CA LEU A 417 -9.55 -26.93 -35.13
C LEU A 417 -10.92 -26.69 -35.79
N ASN A 418 -10.94 -26.01 -36.93
CA ASN A 418 -12.15 -25.49 -37.63
C ASN A 418 -13.46 -26.31 -37.51
N LYS A 419 -13.40 -27.64 -37.40
CA LYS A 419 -14.55 -28.52 -37.14
C LYS A 419 -14.30 -29.63 -36.12
N THR A 420 -13.09 -29.79 -35.60
CA THR A 420 -12.72 -30.89 -34.70
C THR A 420 -12.14 -30.32 -33.42
N ARG A 421 -12.48 -30.97 -32.30
CA ARG A 421 -11.90 -30.66 -31.00
C ARG A 421 -10.96 -31.80 -30.65
N GLU A 422 -9.71 -31.45 -30.36
CA GLU A 422 -8.68 -32.42 -29.97
C GLU A 422 -8.25 -32.11 -28.54
N ASP A 423 -8.14 -33.14 -27.70
CA ASP A 423 -7.63 -32.95 -26.34
C ASP A 423 -6.12 -32.67 -26.40
N ALA A 424 -5.71 -31.59 -25.73
CA ALA A 424 -4.35 -31.11 -25.66
C ALA A 424 -3.91 -30.96 -24.20
N GLN A 425 -2.69 -31.39 -23.90
CA GLN A 425 -2.08 -31.23 -22.58
C GLN A 425 -0.92 -30.25 -22.66
N LEU A 426 -1.09 -29.10 -21.99
CA LEU A 426 -0.17 -27.98 -22.02
C LEU A 426 0.60 -27.92 -20.69
N PRO A 427 1.94 -28.03 -20.66
CA PRO A 427 2.68 -27.94 -19.40
C PRO A 427 2.60 -26.52 -18.83
N LEU A 428 2.38 -26.38 -17.51
CA LEU A 428 2.16 -25.04 -16.90
C LEU A 428 3.33 -24.06 -17.07
N TYR A 429 4.55 -24.56 -17.19
CA TYR A 429 5.75 -23.74 -17.39
C TYR A 429 5.88 -23.20 -18.83
N MET A 430 5.01 -23.58 -19.77
CA MET A 430 5.15 -23.15 -21.16
C MET A 430 4.83 -21.67 -21.35
N GLU A 431 5.66 -21.02 -22.18
CA GLU A 431 5.45 -19.66 -22.65
C GLU A 431 4.81 -19.65 -24.04
N GLY A 432 3.50 -19.82 -24.09
CA GLY A 432 2.73 -19.77 -25.35
C GLY A 432 2.27 -18.37 -25.75
N GLY A 433 2.28 -17.40 -24.83
CA GLY A 433 1.70 -16.07 -25.04
C GLY A 433 0.26 -16.16 -25.54
N PHE A 434 -0.72 -16.24 -24.66
CA PHE A 434 -2.12 -16.48 -25.01
C PHE A 434 -2.94 -15.20 -24.95
N VAL A 435 -3.82 -15.01 -25.93
CA VAL A 435 -4.76 -13.87 -25.98
C VAL A 435 -6.19 -14.38 -25.85
N GLU A 436 -6.96 -13.82 -24.93
CA GLU A 436 -8.35 -14.20 -24.70
C GLU A 436 -9.27 -13.83 -25.89
N VAL A 437 -10.09 -14.77 -26.33
CA VAL A 437 -11.09 -14.54 -27.38
C VAL A 437 -12.44 -14.27 -26.73
N ILE A 438 -12.88 -13.02 -26.80
CA ILE A 438 -14.15 -12.59 -26.23
C ILE A 438 -15.23 -12.62 -27.31
N HIS A 439 -16.14 -13.58 -27.20
CA HIS A 439 -17.32 -13.69 -28.06
C HIS A 439 -18.48 -12.80 -27.58
N ASP A 440 -18.43 -12.43 -26.30
CA ASP A 440 -19.49 -11.67 -25.65
C ASP A 440 -19.50 -10.18 -26.07
N LYS A 441 -20.66 -9.71 -26.51
CA LYS A 441 -20.91 -8.32 -26.91
C LYS A 441 -21.81 -7.57 -25.93
N LYS A 442 -22.17 -8.20 -24.80
CA LYS A 442 -23.00 -7.63 -23.76
C LYS A 442 -22.33 -6.43 -23.09
N GLN A 443 -23.18 -5.61 -22.48
CA GLN A 443 -22.78 -4.48 -21.67
C GLN A 443 -23.16 -4.78 -20.23
N TYR A 444 -22.22 -4.58 -19.31
CA TYR A 444 -22.40 -4.91 -17.91
C TYR A 444 -22.34 -3.66 -17.04
N GLN A 445 -23.10 -3.69 -15.96
CA GLN A 445 -22.84 -2.79 -14.83
C GLN A 445 -21.62 -3.27 -14.06
N ILE A 446 -21.00 -2.37 -13.30
CA ILE A 446 -19.80 -2.71 -12.54
C ILE A 446 -20.05 -3.81 -11.49
N SER A 447 -21.18 -3.73 -10.80
CA SER A 447 -21.63 -4.74 -9.82
C SER A 447 -21.82 -6.13 -10.43
N GLU A 448 -22.30 -6.20 -11.67
CA GLU A 448 -22.45 -7.45 -12.41
C GLU A 448 -21.09 -8.05 -12.77
N LEU A 449 -20.11 -7.22 -13.13
CA LEU A 449 -18.77 -7.68 -13.47
C LEU A 449 -18.07 -8.33 -12.28
N CYS A 450 -18.10 -7.67 -11.12
CA CYS A 450 -17.43 -8.12 -9.91
C CYS A 450 -17.94 -9.49 -9.41
N THR A 451 -19.17 -9.86 -9.74
CA THR A 451 -19.81 -11.12 -9.31
C THR A 451 -19.71 -12.24 -10.34
N GLN A 452 -19.50 -11.90 -11.62
CA GLN A 452 -19.49 -12.85 -12.73
C GLN A 452 -18.07 -13.28 -13.13
N PHE A 453 -17.08 -12.39 -13.00
CA PHE A 453 -15.72 -12.61 -13.51
C PHE A 453 -14.67 -12.63 -12.40
N CYS A 454 -13.56 -13.32 -12.67
CA CYS A 454 -12.42 -13.37 -11.77
C CYS A 454 -11.46 -12.21 -12.05
N TRP A 455 -10.96 -11.60 -10.98
CA TRP A 455 -9.94 -10.56 -11.00
C TRP A 455 -8.55 -11.12 -11.34
N PRO A 456 -7.65 -10.34 -11.96
CA PRO A 456 -7.91 -9.09 -12.67
C PRO A 456 -8.52 -9.34 -14.06
N PHE A 457 -9.28 -8.37 -14.59
CA PHE A 457 -9.87 -8.47 -15.92
C PHE A 457 -9.99 -7.15 -16.68
N ASN A 458 -9.98 -7.24 -18.02
CA ASN A 458 -9.91 -6.08 -18.89
C ASN A 458 -11.30 -5.67 -19.38
N VAL A 459 -11.57 -4.37 -19.35
CA VAL A 459 -12.83 -3.77 -19.79
C VAL A 459 -12.59 -2.46 -20.54
N LYS A 460 -13.65 -1.94 -21.15
CA LYS A 460 -13.72 -0.56 -21.63
C LYS A 460 -15.07 0.03 -21.28
N VAL A 461 -15.13 1.33 -21.04
CA VAL A 461 -16.40 2.02 -20.90
C VAL A 461 -17.07 2.06 -22.28
N ALA A 462 -18.26 1.47 -22.38
CA ALA A 462 -19.06 1.46 -23.59
C ALA A 462 -20.13 2.54 -23.58
N VAL A 463 -20.65 2.87 -22.40
CA VAL A 463 -21.61 3.95 -22.16
C VAL A 463 -21.11 4.71 -20.94
N ARG A 464 -20.87 6.00 -21.12
CA ARG A 464 -20.47 6.91 -20.04
C ARG A 464 -21.55 7.05 -18.99
N ASP A 465 -21.17 7.35 -17.75
CA ASP A 465 -22.12 7.70 -16.72
C ASP A 465 -22.64 9.13 -16.93
N LEU A 466 -23.92 9.26 -17.24
CA LEU A 466 -24.57 10.55 -17.48
C LEU A 466 -24.81 11.36 -16.19
N SER A 467 -24.64 10.76 -15.02
CA SER A 467 -24.75 11.46 -13.74
C SER A 467 -23.48 12.25 -13.39
N ILE A 468 -22.37 11.96 -14.06
CA ILE A 468 -21.08 12.62 -13.89
C ILE A 468 -20.89 13.59 -15.06
N LYS A 469 -20.55 14.86 -14.77
CA LYS A 469 -20.38 15.89 -15.81
C LYS A 469 -19.24 15.54 -16.77
N ASP A 470 -18.09 15.18 -16.20
CA ASP A 470 -16.90 14.78 -16.93
C ASP A 470 -16.47 13.37 -16.49
N ASP A 471 -16.78 12.39 -17.32
CA ASP A 471 -16.51 10.99 -17.06
C ASP A 471 -15.12 10.62 -17.58
N ILE A 472 -14.13 10.74 -16.71
CA ILE A 472 -12.72 10.43 -17.00
C ILE A 472 -12.51 8.98 -17.49
N LEU A 473 -13.36 8.04 -17.08
CA LEU A 473 -13.25 6.63 -17.51
C LEU A 473 -13.71 6.44 -18.94
N ALA A 474 -14.69 7.23 -19.40
CA ALA A 474 -15.18 7.18 -20.77
C ALA A 474 -14.13 7.62 -21.80
N ALA A 475 -13.20 8.49 -21.40
CA ALA A 475 -12.08 8.91 -22.22
C ALA A 475 -10.97 7.83 -22.33
N THR A 476 -10.96 6.86 -21.40
CA THR A 476 -9.90 5.85 -21.31
C THR A 476 -10.14 4.69 -22.29
N PRO A 477 -9.15 4.32 -23.13
CA PRO A 477 -9.31 3.31 -24.19
C PRO A 477 -9.54 1.88 -23.67
N GLY A 478 -9.04 1.59 -22.47
CA GLY A 478 -9.21 0.31 -21.79
C GLY A 478 -8.75 0.39 -20.34
N LEU A 479 -9.44 -0.35 -19.48
CA LEU A 479 -9.20 -0.41 -18.04
C LEU A 479 -8.99 -1.86 -17.63
N GLN A 480 -7.99 -2.12 -16.81
CA GLN A 480 -7.82 -3.37 -16.10
C GLN A 480 -8.44 -3.16 -14.73
N LEU A 481 -9.51 -3.90 -14.43
CA LEU A 481 -10.12 -3.96 -13.11
C LEU A 481 -9.34 -5.00 -12.31
N GLU A 482 -8.78 -4.61 -11.17
CA GLU A 482 -7.72 -5.39 -10.52
C GLU A 482 -8.11 -5.94 -9.17
N GLU A 483 -8.71 -5.12 -8.30
CA GLU A 483 -9.08 -5.54 -6.96
C GLU A 483 -10.25 -4.72 -6.42
N ASP A 484 -10.99 -5.31 -5.48
CA ASP A 484 -11.97 -4.62 -4.65
C ASP A 484 -11.31 -4.21 -3.32
N ILE A 485 -11.17 -2.90 -3.11
CA ILE A 485 -10.51 -2.31 -1.96
C ILE A 485 -11.55 -1.59 -1.09
N THR A 486 -11.50 -1.85 0.21
CA THR A 486 -12.31 -1.12 1.19
C THR A 486 -11.54 0.10 1.68
N ASP A 487 -12.16 1.27 1.62
CA ASP A 487 -11.55 2.54 2.00
C ASP A 487 -12.52 3.39 2.85
N SER A 488 -11.98 4.34 3.62
CA SER A 488 -12.74 5.11 4.62
C SER A 488 -13.14 6.48 4.08
N TYR A 489 -14.43 6.82 4.23
CA TYR A 489 -15.01 8.06 3.72
C TYR A 489 -15.82 8.79 4.80
N LEU A 490 -15.89 10.10 4.65
CA LEU A 490 -16.90 10.94 5.30
C LEU A 490 -18.02 11.23 4.34
N LEU A 491 -19.24 11.23 4.87
CA LEU A 491 -20.41 11.74 4.17
C LEU A 491 -20.65 13.19 4.59
N ILE A 492 -20.43 14.13 3.67
CA ILE A 492 -20.47 15.57 3.95
C ILE A 492 -21.52 16.24 3.06
N SER A 493 -22.30 17.15 3.63
CA SER A 493 -23.18 18.04 2.86
C SER A 493 -22.86 19.51 3.15
N ASP A 494 -23.29 20.39 2.25
CA ASP A 494 -23.35 21.82 2.55
C ASP A 494 -24.43 22.04 3.62
N PHE A 495 -24.16 22.92 4.59
CA PHE A 495 -25.16 23.31 5.58
C PHE A 495 -26.39 23.98 4.92
N ALA A 496 -26.17 24.73 3.84
CA ALA A 496 -27.25 25.39 3.10
C ALA A 496 -28.05 24.44 2.20
N ASN A 497 -27.48 23.29 1.82
CA ASN A 497 -28.13 22.29 0.96
C ASN A 497 -27.88 20.87 1.47
N PRO A 498 -28.61 20.42 2.50
CA PRO A 498 -28.39 19.11 3.12
C PRO A 498 -28.87 17.93 2.27
N GLU A 499 -29.64 18.16 1.20
CA GLU A 499 -30.18 17.07 0.35
C GLU A 499 -29.09 16.35 -0.47
N GLU A 500 -27.99 17.05 -0.76
CA GLU A 500 -26.89 16.56 -1.58
C GLU A 500 -25.66 16.27 -0.71
N CYS A 501 -25.35 14.98 -0.56
CA CYS A 501 -24.20 14.54 0.20
C CYS A 501 -23.08 14.04 -0.71
N TRP A 502 -21.85 14.25 -0.28
CA TRP A 502 -20.64 13.90 -1.01
C TRP A 502 -19.78 12.95 -0.19
N GLU A 503 -19.24 11.94 -0.87
CA GLU A 503 -18.28 11.01 -0.27
C GLU A 503 -16.88 11.63 -0.38
N ILE A 504 -16.22 11.82 0.76
CA ILE A 504 -14.89 12.42 0.82
C ILE A 504 -13.91 11.42 1.43
N PRO A 505 -12.81 11.08 0.72
CA PRO A 505 -11.86 10.09 1.20
C PRO A 505 -10.99 10.63 2.33
N MET A 506 -10.92 9.88 3.43
CA MET A 506 -10.17 10.27 4.62
C MET A 506 -8.65 10.26 4.40
N SER A 507 -8.14 9.24 3.71
CA SER A 507 -6.69 9.02 3.54
C SER A 507 -6.03 9.94 2.51
N ARG A 508 -6.83 10.60 1.66
CA ARG A 508 -6.36 11.41 0.53
C ARG A 508 -6.60 12.90 0.70
N LEU A 509 -7.51 13.30 1.59
CA LEU A 509 -7.82 14.69 1.88
C LEU A 509 -7.31 15.06 3.28
N ASN A 510 -6.44 16.06 3.37
CA ASN A 510 -6.15 16.71 4.64
C ASN A 510 -7.05 17.93 4.80
N MET A 511 -8.09 17.82 5.62
CA MET A 511 -8.92 18.94 6.06
C MET A 511 -8.80 19.16 7.57
N THR A 512 -8.86 20.42 7.97
CA THR A 512 -9.05 20.82 9.36
C THR A 512 -10.34 21.62 9.47
N VAL A 513 -11.19 21.21 10.39
CA VAL A 513 -12.49 21.83 10.64
C VAL A 513 -12.61 22.29 12.07
N ARG A 514 -13.46 23.29 12.27
CA ARG A 514 -13.84 23.83 13.56
C ARG A 514 -15.26 23.39 13.90
N LEU A 515 -15.47 22.83 15.07
CA LEU A 515 -16.82 22.47 15.52
C LEU A 515 -17.66 23.73 15.80
N VAL A 516 -18.87 23.80 15.24
CA VAL A 516 -19.81 24.91 15.45
C VAL A 516 -20.90 24.47 16.44
N ASN A 517 -20.66 24.75 17.72
CA ASN A 517 -21.60 24.44 18.79
C ASN A 517 -22.88 25.29 18.69
N GLY A 518 -24.05 24.68 18.90
CA GLY A 518 -25.35 25.37 18.97
C GLY A 518 -26.15 25.41 17.65
N SER A 519 -25.64 24.82 16.58
CA SER A 519 -26.38 24.69 15.31
C SER A 519 -27.41 23.57 15.42
N SER A 520 -28.71 23.88 15.30
CA SER A 520 -29.74 22.86 15.17
C SER A 520 -29.54 22.10 13.85
N LEU A 521 -29.26 20.81 13.93
CA LEU A 521 -29.22 19.93 12.76
C LEU A 521 -30.56 20.00 12.01
N PRO A 522 -30.57 20.03 10.67
CA PRO A 522 -31.81 19.97 9.90
C PRO A 522 -32.60 18.72 10.31
N ALA A 523 -33.81 18.90 10.82
CA ALA A 523 -34.60 17.82 11.45
C ALA A 523 -35.07 16.73 10.47
N ASP A 524 -35.01 16.98 9.16
CA ASP A 524 -35.44 16.05 8.11
C ASP A 524 -34.26 15.66 7.22
N ALA A 525 -33.44 14.71 7.68
CA ALA A 525 -32.60 13.93 6.77
C ALA A 525 -33.52 12.95 6.02
N GLY A 526 -34.19 13.43 4.97
CA GLY A 526 -34.82 12.58 3.97
C GLY A 526 -33.80 11.63 3.31
N LEU A 527 -34.17 10.96 2.23
CA LEU A 527 -33.23 10.12 1.47
C LEU A 527 -32.09 11.00 0.90
N LEU A 528 -30.99 11.09 1.64
CA LEU A 528 -29.79 11.85 1.25
C LEU A 528 -29.28 11.31 -0.08
N GLN A 529 -29.26 12.15 -1.10
CA GLN A 529 -28.72 11.76 -2.39
C GLN A 529 -27.20 11.77 -2.30
N VAL A 530 -26.62 10.58 -2.13
CA VAL A 530 -25.16 10.41 -2.05
C VAL A 530 -24.56 10.47 -3.45
N ARG A 531 -23.66 11.43 -3.67
CA ARG A 531 -22.84 11.54 -4.87
C ARG A 531 -21.45 10.99 -4.61
N SER A 532 -21.15 9.93 -5.34
CA SER A 532 -19.84 9.31 -5.46
C SER A 532 -19.24 9.68 -6.81
N PHE A 533 -17.96 10.03 -6.87
CA PHE A 533 -17.23 10.26 -8.12
C PHE A 533 -16.19 9.17 -8.34
N VAL A 534 -15.74 9.06 -9.60
CA VAL A 534 -14.56 8.26 -9.92
C VAL A 534 -13.34 9.11 -9.57
N GLU A 535 -12.44 8.54 -8.78
CA GLU A 535 -11.21 9.23 -8.38
C GLU A 535 -10.07 8.79 -9.31
N GLU A 536 -9.34 9.74 -9.89
CA GLU A 536 -8.00 9.46 -10.43
C GLU A 536 -6.99 9.60 -9.30
N ILE A 537 -6.29 8.51 -9.01
CA ILE A 537 -5.31 8.44 -7.93
C ILE A 537 -3.89 8.48 -8.50
N THR A 538 -2.99 9.07 -7.72
CA THR A 538 -1.56 9.07 -8.06
C THR A 538 -0.96 7.67 -7.96
N GLU A 539 0.17 7.46 -8.62
CA GLU A 539 0.94 6.22 -8.55
C GLU A 539 1.35 5.89 -7.10
N GLU A 540 1.72 6.91 -6.32
CA GLU A 540 1.98 6.77 -4.88
C GLU A 540 0.75 6.23 -4.13
N GLN A 541 -0.41 6.86 -4.30
CA GLN A 541 -1.67 6.42 -3.66
C GLN A 541 -2.05 5.00 -4.08
N TYR A 542 -1.84 4.65 -5.35
CA TYR A 542 -2.07 3.30 -5.86
C TYR A 542 -1.26 2.25 -5.10
N TYR A 543 0.03 2.51 -4.89
CA TYR A 543 0.91 1.61 -4.14
C TYR A 543 0.56 1.56 -2.66
N MET A 544 0.26 2.70 -2.05
CA MET A 544 -0.21 2.78 -0.66
C MET A 544 -1.50 1.99 -0.39
N MET A 545 -2.35 1.81 -1.41
CA MET A 545 -3.61 1.06 -1.30
C MET A 545 -3.42 -0.44 -1.52
N ARG A 546 -2.61 -0.83 -2.52
CA ARG A 546 -2.35 -2.25 -2.79
C ARG A 546 -1.46 -2.92 -1.78
N ARG A 547 -0.58 -2.14 -1.15
CA ARG A 547 0.48 -2.56 -0.22
C ARG A 547 0.95 -3.96 -0.52
N TYR A 548 1.92 -4.10 -1.42
CA TYR A 548 2.53 -5.36 -1.84
C TYR A 548 2.88 -6.26 -0.64
N GLU A 549 1.92 -7.01 -0.11
CA GLU A 549 2.16 -8.18 0.71
C GLU A 549 2.53 -9.26 -0.26
N SER A 550 3.78 -9.18 -0.77
CA SER A 550 4.47 -10.20 -1.55
C SER A 550 3.48 -11.11 -2.28
N SER A 551 2.81 -10.60 -3.33
CA SER A 551 1.70 -11.27 -3.99
C SER A 551 1.98 -12.77 -4.07
N LEU A 552 1.27 -13.54 -3.24
CA LEU A 552 1.47 -14.98 -2.97
C LEU A 552 1.26 -15.86 -4.21
N SER A 553 1.05 -15.26 -5.37
CA SER A 553 1.22 -15.93 -6.65
C SER A 553 2.68 -16.35 -6.77
N HIS A 554 2.96 -17.59 -6.37
CA HIS A 554 4.21 -18.25 -6.68
C HIS A 554 4.49 -18.08 -8.18
N PRO A 555 5.74 -17.75 -8.55
CA PRO A 555 6.08 -17.63 -9.96
C PRO A 555 5.75 -18.95 -10.67
N PRO A 556 5.49 -18.89 -11.99
CA PRO A 556 5.22 -20.09 -12.76
C PRO A 556 6.31 -21.14 -12.51
N PRO A 557 5.96 -22.43 -12.49
CA PRO A 557 6.91 -23.50 -12.25
C PRO A 557 8.07 -23.37 -13.24
N ARG A 558 9.32 -23.47 -12.77
CA ARG A 558 10.48 -23.38 -13.66
C ARG A 558 10.47 -24.57 -14.62
N PRO A 559 10.81 -24.37 -15.91
CA PRO A 559 11.00 -25.47 -16.83
C PRO A 559 12.01 -26.48 -16.28
N PRO A 560 11.85 -27.79 -16.58
CA PRO A 560 12.87 -28.78 -16.26
C PRO A 560 14.22 -28.35 -16.83
N LYS A 561 15.33 -28.51 -16.08
CA LYS A 561 16.68 -28.24 -16.59
C LYS A 561 16.87 -29.03 -17.89
N HIS A 562 17.02 -28.35 -19.02
CA HIS A 562 17.44 -29.00 -20.26
C HIS A 562 18.85 -29.56 -20.04
N PRO A 563 19.11 -30.84 -20.37
CA PRO A 563 20.47 -31.34 -20.36
C PRO A 563 21.28 -30.48 -21.32
N SER A 564 22.51 -30.14 -20.91
CA SER A 564 23.44 -29.34 -21.72
C SER A 564 23.49 -29.94 -23.14
N ALA A 565 23.62 -29.09 -24.16
CA ALA A 565 23.56 -29.50 -25.57
C ALA A 565 24.55 -30.63 -25.95
N GLU A 566 25.50 -30.97 -25.07
CA GLU A 566 26.40 -32.11 -25.21
C GLU A 566 25.71 -33.46 -25.01
N GLU A 567 24.73 -33.59 -24.12
CA GLU A 567 24.00 -34.84 -23.89
C GLU A 567 22.99 -35.14 -25.01
N MET A 568 22.30 -34.14 -25.54
CA MET A 568 21.40 -34.33 -26.70
C MET A 568 22.13 -34.86 -27.93
N LYS A 569 23.41 -34.51 -28.12
CA LYS A 569 24.21 -35.07 -29.21
C LYS A 569 24.47 -36.56 -29.03
N LEU A 570 24.63 -37.03 -27.79
CA LEU A 570 24.88 -38.45 -27.52
C LEU A 570 23.61 -39.31 -27.69
N THR A 571 22.44 -38.81 -27.30
CA THR A 571 21.17 -39.56 -27.49
C THR A 571 20.72 -39.58 -28.94
N LEU A 572 20.94 -38.51 -29.72
CA LEU A 572 20.70 -38.54 -31.16
C LEU A 572 21.67 -39.46 -31.90
N LEU A 573 22.91 -39.58 -31.42
CA LEU A 573 23.88 -40.52 -31.99
C LEU A 573 23.49 -41.98 -31.70
N SER A 574 23.02 -42.32 -30.49
CA SER A 574 22.59 -43.70 -30.20
C SER A 574 21.34 -44.12 -30.98
N LEU A 575 20.37 -43.21 -31.15
CA LEU A 575 19.18 -43.45 -31.97
C LEU A 575 19.49 -43.48 -33.48
N ALA A 576 20.51 -42.76 -33.93
CA ALA A 576 20.99 -42.84 -35.30
C ALA A 576 21.80 -44.13 -35.54
N GLU A 577 22.57 -44.61 -34.55
CA GLU A 577 23.35 -45.85 -34.66
C GLU A 577 22.45 -47.09 -34.79
N GLU A 578 21.30 -47.15 -34.10
CA GLU A 578 20.32 -48.23 -34.32
C GLU A 578 19.73 -48.25 -35.73
N ARG A 579 19.71 -47.10 -36.43
CA ARG A 579 19.18 -47.02 -37.81
C ARG A 579 20.24 -47.09 -38.91
N THR A 580 21.53 -47.08 -38.57
CA THR A 580 22.61 -47.03 -39.58
C THR A 580 23.56 -48.23 -39.56
N ILE A 581 23.15 -49.36 -38.97
CA ILE A 581 23.66 -50.68 -39.37
C ILE A 581 23.11 -51.00 -40.76
N ASN A 582 23.57 -50.29 -41.81
CA ASN A 582 23.48 -50.62 -43.24
C ASN A 582 23.96 -49.44 -44.11
N LEU A 583 25.21 -48.96 -43.98
CA LEU A 583 25.94 -48.45 -45.15
C LEU A 583 27.45 -48.28 -44.88
N PRO A 584 28.35 -48.58 -45.84
CA PRO A 584 29.79 -48.54 -45.62
C PRO A 584 30.38 -47.14 -45.84
N LYS A 585 31.13 -46.70 -44.83
CA LYS A 585 32.38 -45.92 -44.84
C LYS A 585 32.72 -45.08 -46.10
N SER A 586 32.83 -43.76 -45.91
CA SER A 586 33.96 -42.97 -46.43
C SER A 586 34.35 -41.84 -45.45
N LEU A 587 35.66 -41.59 -45.34
CA LEU A 587 36.39 -40.85 -44.30
C LEU A 587 36.17 -39.32 -44.34
N LYS A 588 35.80 -38.68 -43.22
CA LYS A 588 36.66 -38.01 -42.21
C LYS A 588 37.63 -36.95 -42.74
N SER A 589 37.32 -35.68 -42.46
CA SER A 589 38.34 -34.66 -42.16
C SER A 589 37.97 -33.93 -40.86
N HIS A 590 38.98 -33.80 -40.01
CA HIS A 590 38.97 -33.26 -38.66
C HIS A 590 39.00 -31.73 -38.68
N HIS A 591 38.26 -31.09 -37.78
CA HIS A 591 38.78 -29.90 -37.11
C HIS A 591 38.26 -29.86 -35.66
N VAL A 592 39.22 -29.78 -34.76
CA VAL A 592 39.11 -29.74 -33.31
C VAL A 592 39.12 -28.27 -32.92
N ASP A 593 38.23 -27.82 -32.04
CA ASP A 593 38.56 -26.71 -31.14
C ASP A 593 37.86 -26.79 -29.78
N ARG A 594 38.68 -26.41 -28.79
CA ARG A 594 38.76 -26.68 -27.35
C ARG A 594 37.65 -26.06 -26.47
N PRO A 595 37.26 -26.68 -25.33
CA PRO A 595 36.21 -26.18 -24.44
C PRO A 595 36.76 -25.29 -23.30
N LYS A 596 35.96 -24.32 -22.85
CA LYS A 596 36.14 -23.57 -21.60
C LYS A 596 35.01 -23.94 -20.62
N LYS A 597 35.37 -24.64 -19.55
CA LYS A 597 34.54 -24.97 -18.39
C LYS A 597 34.30 -23.71 -17.53
N LEU A 598 33.07 -23.50 -17.08
CA LEU A 598 32.72 -22.64 -15.94
C LEU A 598 32.01 -23.51 -14.88
N PRO A 599 32.28 -23.31 -13.58
CA PRO A 599 31.86 -24.22 -12.52
C PRO A 599 30.43 -23.95 -12.03
N SER A 600 29.77 -25.04 -11.67
CA SER A 600 28.43 -25.16 -11.12
C SER A 600 28.48 -25.17 -9.59
N ASP A 601 27.82 -24.20 -8.96
CA ASP A 601 27.50 -24.26 -7.52
C ASP A 601 26.04 -24.72 -7.35
N GLU A 602 25.91 -25.94 -6.82
CA GLU A 602 24.66 -26.50 -6.34
C GLU A 602 24.48 -26.13 -4.87
N SER A 603 23.43 -25.37 -4.55
CA SER A 603 22.86 -25.33 -3.21
C SER A 603 21.37 -25.60 -3.32
N GLY A 604 20.99 -26.81 -2.95
CA GLY A 604 19.60 -27.19 -2.73
C GLY A 604 19.17 -26.77 -1.33
N GLN A 605 17.93 -26.32 -1.18
CA GLN A 605 17.22 -26.37 0.09
C GLN A 605 15.71 -26.43 -0.14
N ASP A 606 15.12 -27.41 0.54
CA ASP A 606 13.73 -27.86 0.48
C ASP A 606 12.73 -26.78 0.91
N SER A 607 11.80 -26.43 0.03
CA SER A 607 10.65 -25.57 0.33
C SER A 607 9.45 -26.43 0.76
N ARG A 608 9.20 -26.50 2.08
CA ARG A 608 7.99 -27.11 2.66
C ARG A 608 6.87 -26.06 2.70
N ALA A 609 5.75 -26.37 2.03
CA ALA A 609 4.60 -25.50 1.84
C ALA A 609 3.90 -25.08 3.16
N PRO A 610 3.56 -23.79 3.36
CA PRO A 610 2.71 -23.34 4.46
C PRO A 610 1.25 -23.19 4.03
N VAL A 611 0.35 -23.72 4.86
CA VAL A 611 -1.11 -23.66 4.71
C VAL A 611 -1.61 -22.27 5.13
N GLY A 612 -2.49 -21.71 4.30
CA GLY A 612 -2.89 -20.30 4.31
C GLY A 612 -3.55 -19.78 5.59
N PHE A 613 -3.28 -18.50 5.84
CA PHE A 613 -3.90 -17.67 6.85
C PHE A 613 -5.29 -17.21 6.37
N GLN A 614 -6.35 -17.65 7.05
CA GLN A 614 -7.64 -16.98 7.02
C GLN A 614 -7.77 -16.19 8.33
N ASN A 615 -7.86 -14.87 8.21
CA ASN A 615 -8.16 -13.98 9.33
C ASN A 615 -9.65 -14.13 9.68
N ASP A 616 -9.94 -14.84 10.77
CA ASP A 616 -11.25 -14.86 11.42
C ASP A 616 -11.51 -13.47 12.05
N VAL A 617 -12.01 -12.53 11.25
CA VAL A 617 -12.72 -11.36 11.80
C VAL A 617 -14.16 -11.81 12.03
N ALA A 618 -14.41 -12.17 13.29
CA ALA A 618 -15.65 -12.70 13.79
C ALA A 618 -16.86 -11.82 13.45
N ASP A 619 -17.87 -12.48 12.89
CA ASP A 619 -19.24 -12.08 12.63
C ASP A 619 -19.97 -11.76 13.97
N VAL A 620 -19.65 -10.62 14.59
CA VAL A 620 -20.20 -10.18 15.90
C VAL A 620 -21.46 -9.30 15.77
N GLU A 621 -22.02 -9.11 14.57
CA GLU A 621 -23.26 -8.32 14.41
C GLU A 621 -24.55 -9.13 14.17
N ARG A 622 -24.51 -10.47 14.09
CA ARG A 622 -25.72 -11.27 13.80
C ARG A 622 -26.44 -11.93 14.97
N GLN A 623 -26.08 -11.67 16.23
CA GLN A 623 -26.75 -12.29 17.39
C GLN A 623 -27.62 -11.38 18.28
N LYS A 624 -28.04 -10.19 17.83
CA LYS A 624 -28.93 -9.33 18.65
C LYS A 624 -30.39 -9.18 18.21
N SER A 625 -30.90 -9.98 17.29
CA SER A 625 -32.32 -9.92 16.88
C SER A 625 -33.06 -11.25 17.01
N LYS A 626 -33.05 -11.86 18.20
CA LYS A 626 -33.99 -12.94 18.57
C LYS A 626 -34.44 -12.84 20.03
N HIS A 627 -34.96 -11.69 20.44
CA HIS A 627 -35.86 -11.63 21.59
C HIS A 627 -37.23 -11.18 21.09
N GLY A 628 -38.10 -12.17 20.89
CA GLY A 628 -39.49 -11.97 20.52
C GLY A 628 -40.26 -11.26 21.66
N PRO A 629 -41.40 -10.63 21.32
CA PRO A 629 -42.12 -9.76 22.24
C PRO A 629 -42.79 -10.59 23.34
N LEU A 630 -42.44 -10.29 24.60
CA LEU A 630 -43.18 -10.73 25.78
C LEU A 630 -44.57 -10.06 25.73
N GLN A 631 -45.60 -10.85 25.43
CA GLN A 631 -46.99 -10.41 25.55
C GLN A 631 -47.34 -10.21 27.03
N PRO A 632 -47.93 -9.07 27.42
CA PRO A 632 -48.39 -8.84 28.78
C PRO A 632 -49.66 -9.62 29.05
N GLN A 633 -49.59 -10.56 30.00
CA GLN A 633 -50.77 -11.19 30.58
C GLN A 633 -51.48 -10.16 31.47
N ALA A 634 -52.75 -9.91 31.12
CA ALA A 634 -53.66 -9.04 31.86
C ALA A 634 -54.01 -9.64 33.24
N PRO A 635 -54.28 -8.78 34.24
CA PRO A 635 -54.46 -9.22 35.62
C PRO A 635 -55.86 -9.77 35.88
N LEU A 636 -55.91 -10.92 36.54
CA LEU A 636 -56.96 -11.36 37.45
C LEU A 636 -56.28 -11.78 38.76
#